data_AF-A0A1F3NJQ1-F1
#
_entry.id   AF-A0A1F3NJQ1-F1
#
_cell.length_a   1.000
_cell.length_b   1.000
_cell.length_c   1.000
_cell.angle_alpha   90.00
_cell.angle_beta   90.00
_cell.angle_gamma   90.00
#
_symmetry.space_group_name_H-M   'P 1'
#
loop_
_entity.id
_entity.type
_entity.pdbx_description
1 polymer ?
#
loop_
_entity_poly.entity_id
_entity_poly.type
_entity_poly.pdbx_seq_one_letter_code
_entity_poly.pdbx_strand_id
1 'polypeptide(L)'
;MKKAIAVIILPMLILCVCGLGSCKNRSEKKVLKEAELEQVDSLQSEIEKNVYPLPTSAEVIKMLQDLEVGYMLGISNPVENARKYLTSASKAISMGSYGADLSYATLYNIQQEVINYLDAIRSLAADLSMSPIYDETLYDKIRDNFDNKDELVNVLTDAFNNTYAYLSENEQQSLALLVVGGAWVEGMYLTTHVSEAAYQVAGISKVLIEQKKSFDLFIDITKPYLDDANVKEFVDKLDPIKKVYDGLTTSLTNQNIIDITNAIESIRNQII
;
A
#
# COMPACT_ATOMS: atom_id res chain seq x y z
N MET A 1 24.95 65.28 -50.90
CA MET A 1 23.96 65.25 -49.81
C MET A 1 24.69 65.12 -48.49
N LYS A 2 24.37 66.01 -47.53
CA LYS A 2 24.43 65.95 -46.05
C LYS A 2 25.41 64.95 -45.40
N LYS A 3 26.10 65.19 -44.28
CA LYS A 3 26.45 66.31 -43.38
C LYS A 3 27.51 65.69 -42.44
N ALA A 4 28.35 66.52 -41.85
CA ALA A 4 29.33 66.18 -40.82
C ALA A 4 28.73 65.46 -39.60
N ILE A 5 29.57 64.78 -38.81
CA ILE A 5 29.80 65.04 -37.36
C ILE A 5 30.99 64.19 -36.89
N ALA A 6 31.99 64.86 -36.34
CA ALA A 6 33.07 64.31 -35.54
C ALA A 6 32.65 64.30 -34.07
N VAL A 7 32.96 63.24 -33.30
CA VAL A 7 33.17 63.33 -31.84
C VAL A 7 34.17 62.24 -31.40
N ILE A 8 35.26 62.71 -30.77
CA ILE A 8 36.24 61.96 -29.98
C ILE A 8 35.72 61.91 -28.53
N ILE A 9 36.12 60.89 -27.74
CA ILE A 9 36.52 60.92 -26.30
C ILE A 9 36.01 59.70 -25.49
N LEU A 10 36.98 58.81 -25.18
CA LEU A 10 37.40 58.22 -23.88
C LEU A 10 36.39 57.48 -22.96
N PRO A 11 36.78 56.32 -22.35
CA PRO A 11 35.89 55.45 -21.59
C PRO A 11 35.54 56.00 -20.20
N MET A 12 34.29 55.83 -19.80
CA MET A 12 33.82 56.19 -18.45
C MET A 12 33.43 54.93 -17.68
N LEU A 13 34.21 54.70 -16.62
CA LEU A 13 33.91 53.85 -15.48
C LEU A 13 32.57 54.27 -14.87
N ILE A 14 31.58 53.37 -14.83
CA ILE A 14 30.38 53.52 -14.00
C ILE A 14 30.29 52.29 -13.09
N LEU A 15 30.61 52.51 -11.81
CA LEU A 15 30.08 51.74 -10.70
C LEU A 15 28.55 51.79 -10.79
N CYS A 16 27.91 50.63 -10.94
CA CYS A 16 26.49 50.49 -10.62
C CYS A 16 26.36 49.47 -9.48
N VAL A 17 26.19 50.01 -8.29
CA VAL A 17 25.65 49.30 -7.13
C VAL A 17 24.15 49.13 -7.37
N CYS A 18 23.67 47.88 -7.46
CA CYS A 18 22.28 47.50 -7.21
C CYS A 18 22.17 45.98 -7.23
N GLY A 19 21.67 45.37 -6.14
CA GLY A 19 21.26 43.96 -6.17
C GLY A 19 21.47 43.15 -4.89
N LEU A 20 21.28 43.73 -3.70
CA LEU A 20 20.88 42.92 -2.53
C LEU A 20 19.51 42.30 -2.85
N GLY A 21 19.51 41.02 -3.22
CA GLY A 21 18.30 40.31 -3.61
C GLY A 21 18.52 38.80 -3.68
N SER A 22 18.11 38.12 -2.60
CA SER A 22 17.68 36.73 -2.60
C SER A 22 18.75 35.62 -2.72
N CYS A 23 19.60 35.52 -1.70
CA CYS A 23 20.10 34.22 -1.24
C CYS A 23 19.34 33.83 0.04
N LYS A 24 18.02 33.65 -0.07
CA LYS A 24 17.21 33.08 1.04
C LYS A 24 16.35 31.88 0.61
N ASN A 25 16.01 31.76 -0.67
CA ASN A 25 15.20 30.65 -1.19
C ASN A 25 15.95 29.34 -1.44
N ARG A 26 17.29 29.32 -1.50
CA ARG A 26 18.05 28.08 -1.78
C ARG A 26 18.35 27.26 -0.52
N SER A 27 18.43 27.94 0.62
CA SER A 27 18.60 27.32 1.94
C SER A 27 17.27 26.76 2.43
N GLU A 28 16.17 27.52 2.34
CA GLU A 28 14.84 27.02 2.72
C GLU A 28 14.38 25.86 1.83
N LYS A 29 14.59 25.90 0.51
CA LYS A 29 14.27 24.75 -0.35
C LYS A 29 15.15 23.51 -0.11
N LYS A 30 16.39 23.67 0.35
CA LYS A 30 17.24 22.52 0.71
C LYS A 30 16.84 21.93 2.05
N VAL A 31 16.58 22.80 3.04
CA VAL A 31 16.14 22.40 4.38
C VAL A 31 14.74 21.77 4.36
N LEU A 32 13.80 22.28 3.54
CA LEU A 32 12.50 21.61 3.31
C LEU A 32 12.68 20.26 2.62
N LYS A 33 13.57 20.14 1.63
CA LYS A 33 13.78 18.89 0.89
C LYS A 33 14.54 17.83 1.72
N GLU A 34 15.46 18.26 2.59
CA GLU A 34 16.13 17.38 3.57
C GLU A 34 15.18 16.97 4.71
N ALA A 35 14.31 17.87 5.17
CA ALA A 35 13.27 17.53 6.15
C ALA A 35 12.18 16.62 5.55
N GLU A 36 11.80 16.80 4.28
CA GLU A 36 10.91 15.89 3.55
C GLU A 36 11.56 14.51 3.36
N LEU A 37 12.86 14.44 3.04
CA LEU A 37 13.58 13.16 2.89
C LEU A 37 13.75 12.40 4.21
N GLU A 38 14.09 13.09 5.32
CA GLU A 38 14.14 12.46 6.66
C GLU A 38 12.74 12.00 7.12
N GLN A 39 11.70 12.74 6.77
CA GLN A 39 10.32 12.37 7.08
C GLN A 39 9.86 11.17 6.23
N VAL A 40 10.29 11.08 4.97
CA VAL A 40 10.03 9.93 4.07
C VAL A 40 10.74 8.66 4.54
N ASP A 41 11.99 8.72 5.00
CA ASP A 41 12.69 7.54 5.58
C ASP A 41 12.03 7.05 6.89
N SER A 42 11.57 7.99 7.73
CA SER A 42 10.82 7.67 8.95
C SER A 42 9.43 7.11 8.64
N LEU A 43 8.73 7.65 7.63
CA LEU A 43 7.47 7.12 7.14
C LEU A 43 7.67 5.74 6.52
N GLN A 44 8.70 5.54 5.69
CA GLN A 44 9.03 4.24 5.11
C GLN A 44 9.24 3.20 6.22
N SER A 45 10.01 3.54 7.24
CA SER A 45 10.21 2.67 8.41
C SER A 45 8.90 2.44 9.20
N GLU A 46 8.03 3.43 9.32
CA GLU A 46 6.72 3.30 9.98
C GLU A 46 5.73 2.47 9.15
N ILE A 47 5.79 2.57 7.82
CA ILE A 47 4.96 1.85 6.84
C ILE A 47 5.35 0.37 6.81
N GLU A 48 6.66 0.09 6.62
CA GLU A 48 7.24 -1.26 6.67
C GLU A 48 6.93 -1.96 7.99
N LYS A 49 6.93 -1.22 9.11
CA LYS A 49 6.78 -1.81 10.45
C LYS A 49 5.34 -1.98 10.93
N ASN A 50 4.41 -1.13 10.51
CA ASN A 50 3.09 -1.02 11.16
C ASN A 50 1.88 -1.04 10.22
N VAL A 51 2.07 -0.81 8.92
CA VAL A 51 0.95 -0.76 7.96
C VAL A 51 0.73 -2.11 7.32
N TYR A 52 1.77 -2.92 7.23
CA TYR A 52 1.65 -4.23 6.61
C TYR A 52 0.98 -5.24 7.55
N PRO A 53 -0.20 -5.77 7.19
CA PRO A 53 -0.97 -6.61 8.06
C PRO A 53 -0.58 -8.08 7.96
N LEU A 54 0.50 -8.50 7.27
CA LEU A 54 0.80 -9.94 7.20
C LEU A 54 0.94 -10.63 8.55
N PRO A 55 1.58 -10.04 9.57
CA PRO A 55 1.54 -10.62 10.91
C PRO A 55 0.11 -10.87 11.35
N THR A 56 -0.80 -9.94 11.07
CA THR A 56 -2.23 -10.08 11.38
C THR A 56 -2.98 -11.03 10.45
N SER A 57 -2.67 -11.11 9.14
CA SER A 57 -3.24 -12.10 8.21
C SER A 57 -2.79 -13.51 8.59
N ALA A 58 -1.53 -13.68 8.99
CA ALA A 58 -0.98 -14.92 9.51
C ALA A 58 -1.58 -15.30 10.87
N GLU A 59 -1.71 -14.34 11.80
CA GLU A 59 -2.37 -14.55 13.08
C GLU A 59 -3.85 -14.91 12.91
N VAL A 60 -4.55 -14.25 11.98
CA VAL A 60 -5.93 -14.56 11.61
C VAL A 60 -6.01 -15.95 11.00
N ILE A 61 -5.18 -16.28 10.01
CA ILE A 61 -5.23 -17.60 9.38
C ILE A 61 -4.85 -18.70 10.36
N LYS A 62 -3.86 -18.46 11.23
CA LYS A 62 -3.54 -19.36 12.34
C LYS A 62 -4.72 -19.53 13.28
N MET A 63 -5.34 -18.43 13.71
CA MET A 63 -6.56 -18.45 14.55
C MET A 63 -7.68 -19.26 13.88
N LEU A 64 -7.91 -19.05 12.59
CA LEU A 64 -8.95 -19.73 11.83
C LEU A 64 -8.65 -21.23 11.69
N GLN A 65 -7.40 -21.60 11.44
CA GLN A 65 -6.98 -23.00 11.39
C GLN A 65 -7.02 -23.68 12.76
N ASP A 66 -6.64 -22.97 13.83
CA ASP A 66 -6.78 -23.43 15.22
C ASP A 66 -8.25 -23.68 15.59
N LEU A 67 -9.17 -23.02 14.89
CA LEU A 67 -10.63 -23.19 15.01
C LEU A 67 -11.21 -24.15 13.95
N GLU A 68 -10.34 -24.87 13.24
CA GLU A 68 -10.71 -25.83 12.20
C GLU A 68 -11.57 -25.24 11.06
N VAL A 69 -11.47 -23.92 10.85
CA VAL A 69 -12.12 -23.24 9.74
C VAL A 69 -11.34 -23.52 8.47
N GLY A 70 -11.91 -24.35 7.60
CA GLY A 70 -11.33 -24.72 6.31
C GLY A 70 -11.23 -23.55 5.32
N TYR A 71 -10.42 -23.74 4.29
CA TYR A 71 -10.28 -22.78 3.20
C TYR A 71 -11.61 -22.56 2.48
N MET A 72 -12.04 -21.30 2.39
CA MET A 72 -13.25 -20.92 1.66
C MET A 72 -12.93 -20.60 0.21
N LEU A 73 -13.42 -21.43 -0.70
CA LEU A 73 -13.28 -21.23 -2.14
C LEU A 73 -14.15 -20.06 -2.61
N GLY A 74 -13.59 -19.22 -3.48
CA GLY A 74 -14.32 -18.19 -4.22
C GLY A 74 -14.55 -16.87 -3.48
N ILE A 75 -13.98 -16.68 -2.29
CA ILE A 75 -14.03 -15.37 -1.59
C ILE A 75 -12.94 -14.41 -2.06
N SER A 76 -11.77 -14.94 -2.44
CA SER A 76 -10.63 -14.18 -2.95
C SER A 76 -10.92 -13.51 -4.30
N ASN A 77 -10.09 -12.53 -4.69
CA ASN A 77 -10.25 -11.85 -5.97
C ASN A 77 -9.99 -12.83 -7.13
N PRO A 78 -10.94 -13.04 -8.06
CA PRO A 78 -10.70 -13.90 -9.22
C PRO A 78 -9.47 -13.47 -10.03
N VAL A 79 -8.56 -14.40 -10.33
CA VAL A 79 -7.34 -14.12 -11.10
C VAL A 79 -7.62 -13.64 -12.52
N GLU A 80 -8.80 -13.93 -13.07
CA GLU A 80 -9.24 -13.42 -14.37
C GLU A 80 -9.41 -11.89 -14.37
N ASN A 81 -9.61 -11.28 -13.20
CA ASN A 81 -9.71 -9.82 -13.06
C ASN A 81 -8.38 -9.12 -13.33
N ALA A 82 -7.23 -9.81 -13.25
CA ALA A 82 -5.91 -9.21 -13.51
C ALA A 82 -5.85 -8.47 -14.86
N ARG A 83 -6.57 -8.98 -15.89
CA ARG A 83 -6.65 -8.37 -17.23
C ARG A 83 -7.60 -7.17 -17.32
N LYS A 84 -8.43 -6.93 -16.31
CA LYS A 84 -9.41 -5.82 -16.25
C LYS A 84 -8.80 -4.55 -15.65
N TYR A 85 -7.68 -4.66 -14.94
CA TYR A 85 -6.98 -3.51 -14.36
C TYR A 85 -6.13 -2.82 -15.43
N LEU A 86 -6.54 -1.61 -15.83
CA LEU A 86 -5.96 -0.92 -16.97
C LEU A 86 -4.95 0.17 -16.57
N THR A 87 -5.24 0.92 -15.51
CA THR A 87 -4.40 2.03 -15.05
C THR A 87 -3.35 1.56 -14.05
N SER A 88 -2.21 2.24 -13.96
CA SER A 88 -1.17 1.91 -12.97
C SER A 88 -1.71 1.92 -11.53
N ALA A 89 -2.62 2.86 -11.23
CA ALA A 89 -3.30 2.90 -9.93
C ALA A 89 -4.14 1.65 -9.67
N SER A 90 -5.00 1.25 -10.62
CA SER A 90 -5.80 0.03 -10.47
C SER A 90 -4.92 -1.22 -10.33
N LYS A 91 -3.84 -1.33 -11.12
CA LYS A 91 -2.90 -2.45 -11.04
C LYS A 91 -2.17 -2.49 -9.70
N ALA A 92 -1.77 -1.34 -9.17
CA ALA A 92 -1.12 -1.24 -7.86
C ALA A 92 -2.07 -1.70 -6.73
N ILE A 93 -3.31 -1.19 -6.71
CA ILE A 93 -4.33 -1.61 -5.74
C ILE A 93 -4.54 -3.12 -5.81
N SER A 94 -4.78 -3.65 -7.02
CA SER A 94 -5.07 -5.07 -7.21
C SER A 94 -3.87 -5.97 -6.95
N MET A 95 -2.63 -5.49 -7.16
CA MET A 95 -1.42 -6.22 -6.78
C MET A 95 -1.34 -6.39 -5.26
N GLY A 96 -1.71 -5.35 -4.51
CA GLY A 96 -1.90 -5.44 -3.06
C GLY A 96 -2.94 -6.49 -2.67
N SER A 97 -4.12 -6.43 -3.28
CA SER A 97 -5.21 -7.39 -3.02
C SER A 97 -4.78 -8.84 -3.32
N TYR A 98 -4.17 -9.08 -4.49
CA TYR A 98 -3.65 -10.41 -4.82
C TYR A 98 -2.52 -10.87 -3.88
N GLY A 99 -1.77 -9.96 -3.28
CA GLY A 99 -0.80 -10.29 -2.23
C GLY A 99 -1.48 -10.87 -0.97
N ALA A 100 -2.63 -10.31 -0.57
CA ALA A 100 -3.43 -10.85 0.53
C ALA A 100 -4.03 -12.23 0.15
N ASP A 101 -4.54 -12.39 -1.06
CA ASP A 101 -5.07 -13.66 -1.56
C ASP A 101 -4.00 -14.74 -1.68
N LEU A 102 -2.80 -14.40 -2.18
CA LEU A 102 -1.64 -15.28 -2.21
C LEU A 102 -1.30 -15.76 -0.80
N SER A 103 -1.32 -14.84 0.17
CA SER A 103 -1.03 -15.17 1.57
C SER A 103 -2.06 -16.12 2.15
N TYR A 104 -3.34 -15.87 1.86
CA TYR A 104 -4.44 -16.75 2.26
C TYR A 104 -4.31 -18.16 1.66
N ALA A 105 -4.08 -18.27 0.35
CA ALA A 105 -3.85 -19.54 -0.33
C ALA A 105 -2.60 -20.27 0.20
N THR A 106 -1.51 -19.54 0.44
CA THR A 106 -0.23 -20.09 0.93
C THR A 106 -0.38 -20.66 2.33
N LEU A 107 -0.97 -19.91 3.26
CA LEU A 107 -1.10 -20.33 4.64
C LEU A 107 -2.11 -21.47 4.83
N TYR A 108 -3.07 -21.63 3.91
CA TYR A 108 -3.96 -22.80 3.82
C TYR A 108 -3.42 -23.94 2.96
N ASN A 109 -2.22 -23.80 2.38
CA ASN A 109 -1.56 -24.78 1.53
C ASN A 109 -2.39 -25.18 0.29
N ILE A 110 -3.07 -24.22 -0.34
CA ILE A 110 -3.84 -24.43 -1.57
C ILE A 110 -2.93 -24.19 -2.78
N GLN A 111 -2.12 -25.20 -3.12
CA GLN A 111 -1.01 -25.08 -4.07
C GLN A 111 -1.40 -24.52 -5.45
N GLN A 112 -2.56 -24.90 -6.00
CA GLN A 112 -3.00 -24.39 -7.30
C GLN A 112 -3.34 -22.90 -7.23
N GLU A 113 -3.96 -22.45 -6.14
CA GLU A 113 -4.28 -21.03 -5.93
C GLU A 113 -3.01 -20.20 -5.73
N VAL A 114 -2.01 -20.73 -5.02
CA VAL A 114 -0.68 -20.08 -4.91
C VAL A 114 -0.07 -19.81 -6.28
N ILE A 115 -0.10 -20.80 -7.18
CA ILE A 115 0.39 -20.63 -8.57
C ILE A 115 -0.43 -19.56 -9.29
N ASN A 116 -1.76 -19.66 -9.24
CA ASN A 116 -2.66 -18.74 -9.92
C ASN A 116 -2.44 -17.28 -9.48
N TYR A 117 -2.32 -17.02 -8.17
CA TYR A 117 -2.08 -15.67 -7.65
C TYR A 117 -0.68 -15.16 -7.96
N LEU A 118 0.36 -16.00 -7.91
CA LEU A 118 1.70 -15.60 -8.34
C LEU A 118 1.73 -15.18 -9.81
N ASP A 119 1.03 -15.90 -10.69
CA ASP A 119 0.96 -15.55 -12.10
C ASP A 119 0.20 -14.25 -12.34
N ALA A 120 -0.91 -14.01 -11.61
CA ALA A 120 -1.62 -12.74 -11.64
C ALA A 120 -0.72 -11.57 -11.18
N ILE A 121 -0.01 -11.74 -10.06
CA ILE A 121 0.91 -10.74 -9.53
C ILE A 121 2.06 -10.48 -10.51
N ARG A 122 2.66 -11.50 -11.10
CA ARG A 122 3.73 -11.36 -12.10
C ARG A 122 3.27 -10.57 -13.33
N SER A 123 2.04 -10.81 -13.79
CA SER A 123 1.46 -10.03 -14.90
C SER A 123 1.33 -8.56 -14.54
N LEU A 124 0.84 -8.23 -13.33
CA LEU A 124 0.73 -6.85 -12.86
C LEU A 124 2.11 -6.21 -12.63
N ALA A 125 3.04 -6.96 -12.06
CA ALA A 125 4.41 -6.53 -11.83
C ALA A 125 5.11 -6.19 -13.15
N ALA A 126 4.92 -6.99 -14.20
CA ALA A 126 5.45 -6.68 -15.52
C ALA A 126 4.91 -5.36 -16.08
N ASP A 127 3.59 -5.14 -15.97
CA ASP A 127 2.95 -3.92 -16.41
C ASP A 127 3.38 -2.68 -15.63
N LEU A 128 3.77 -2.86 -14.37
CA LEU A 128 4.27 -1.80 -13.49
C LEU A 128 5.80 -1.69 -13.48
N SER A 129 6.51 -2.43 -14.36
CA SER A 129 7.98 -2.46 -14.43
C SER A 129 8.66 -2.92 -13.13
N MET A 130 8.05 -3.87 -12.42
CA MET A 130 8.50 -4.50 -11.17
C MET A 130 8.84 -6.00 -11.32
N SER A 131 8.99 -6.51 -12.54
CA SER A 131 9.29 -7.93 -12.80
C SER A 131 10.44 -8.53 -11.96
N PRO A 132 11.54 -7.80 -11.62
CA PRO A 132 12.63 -8.37 -10.82
C PRO A 132 12.23 -8.84 -9.42
N ILE A 133 11.11 -8.36 -8.86
CA ILE A 133 10.68 -8.67 -7.48
C ILE A 133 9.97 -10.03 -7.41
N TYR A 134 9.23 -10.38 -8.47
CA TYR A 134 8.36 -11.55 -8.52
C TYR A 134 8.89 -12.62 -9.48
N ASP A 135 10.15 -12.99 -9.30
CA ASP A 135 10.80 -14.02 -10.12
C ASP A 135 10.35 -15.45 -9.76
N GLU A 136 10.96 -16.45 -10.40
CA GLU A 136 10.68 -17.87 -10.14
C GLU A 136 11.08 -18.29 -8.71
N THR A 137 12.03 -17.57 -8.09
CA THR A 137 12.57 -17.93 -6.77
C THR A 137 11.55 -17.74 -5.64
N LEU A 138 10.58 -16.84 -5.80
CA LEU A 138 9.52 -16.67 -4.80
C LEU A 138 8.66 -17.93 -4.67
N TYR A 139 8.32 -18.56 -5.80
CA TYR A 139 7.57 -19.82 -5.79
C TYR A 139 8.40 -20.94 -5.14
N ASP A 140 9.69 -21.03 -5.48
CA ASP A 140 10.59 -22.02 -4.88
C ASP A 140 10.69 -21.83 -3.36
N LYS A 141 10.83 -20.60 -2.86
CA LYS A 141 10.84 -20.30 -1.42
C LYS A 141 9.55 -20.72 -0.73
N ILE A 142 8.39 -20.48 -1.35
CA ILE A 142 7.09 -20.92 -0.81
C ILE A 142 7.01 -22.45 -0.80
N ARG A 143 7.36 -23.10 -1.91
CA ARG A 143 7.32 -24.56 -2.05
C ARG A 143 8.26 -25.24 -1.07
N ASP A 144 9.47 -24.74 -0.90
CA ASP A 144 10.51 -25.37 -0.07
C ASP A 144 10.20 -25.20 1.43
N ASN A 145 9.35 -24.23 1.79
CA ASN A 145 8.91 -23.97 3.17
C ASN A 145 7.43 -24.28 3.42
N PHE A 146 6.77 -25.08 2.56
CA PHE A 146 5.32 -25.28 2.61
C PHE A 146 4.79 -25.81 3.96
N ASP A 147 5.60 -26.56 4.71
CA ASP A 147 5.28 -27.07 6.05
C ASP A 147 5.64 -26.10 7.19
N ASN A 148 6.39 -25.02 6.90
CA ASN A 148 6.87 -24.07 7.88
C ASN A 148 6.17 -22.71 7.75
N LYS A 149 5.03 -22.58 8.44
CA LYS A 149 4.19 -21.38 8.38
C LYS A 149 4.92 -20.10 8.79
N ASP A 150 5.71 -20.14 9.85
CA ASP A 150 6.43 -18.94 10.31
C ASP A 150 7.41 -18.46 9.22
N GLU A 151 8.04 -19.39 8.51
CA GLU A 151 8.90 -19.04 7.39
C GLU A 151 8.12 -18.57 6.15
N LEU A 152 6.94 -19.15 5.87
CA LEU A 152 6.06 -18.65 4.81
C LEU A 152 5.65 -17.20 5.08
N VAL A 153 5.36 -16.83 6.33
CA VAL A 153 5.06 -15.45 6.72
C VAL A 153 6.26 -14.54 6.45
N ASN A 154 7.48 -14.97 6.78
CA ASN A 154 8.69 -14.21 6.46
C ASN A 154 8.86 -14.01 4.96
N VAL A 155 8.76 -15.08 4.16
CA VAL A 155 8.90 -15.05 2.70
C VAL A 155 7.90 -14.09 2.05
N LEU A 156 6.63 -14.17 2.46
CA LEU A 156 5.58 -13.29 1.93
C LEU A 156 5.75 -11.84 2.41
N THR A 157 6.30 -11.65 3.62
CA THR A 157 6.60 -10.32 4.15
C THR A 157 7.75 -9.65 3.42
N ASP A 158 8.81 -10.39 3.16
CA ASP A 158 9.94 -9.91 2.38
C ASP A 158 9.51 -9.55 0.95
N ALA A 159 8.69 -10.38 0.31
CA ALA A 159 8.19 -10.09 -1.05
C ALA A 159 7.40 -8.77 -1.11
N PHE A 160 6.56 -8.52 -0.12
CA PHE A 160 5.79 -7.28 -0.05
C PHE A 160 6.65 -6.06 0.29
N ASN A 161 7.55 -6.18 1.27
CA ASN A 161 8.47 -5.11 1.62
C ASN A 161 9.38 -4.73 0.44
N ASN A 162 9.87 -5.72 -0.32
CA ASN A 162 10.63 -5.49 -1.54
C ASN A 162 9.80 -4.75 -2.60
N THR A 163 8.50 -5.06 -2.71
CA THR A 163 7.57 -4.37 -3.61
C THR A 163 7.42 -2.90 -3.25
N TYR A 164 7.20 -2.62 -1.96
CA TYR A 164 7.12 -1.25 -1.45
C TYR A 164 8.44 -0.49 -1.65
N ALA A 165 9.56 -1.09 -1.24
CA ALA A 165 10.90 -0.49 -1.34
C ALA A 165 11.22 -0.15 -2.80
N TYR A 166 10.97 -1.07 -3.73
CA TYR A 166 11.19 -0.82 -5.15
C TYR A 166 10.37 0.37 -5.67
N LEU A 167 9.08 0.45 -5.35
CA LEU A 167 8.25 1.58 -5.74
C LEU A 167 8.75 2.90 -5.13
N SER A 168 9.13 2.88 -3.85
CA SER A 168 9.65 4.07 -3.16
C SER A 168 10.98 4.55 -3.77
N GLU A 169 11.93 3.64 -3.98
CA GLU A 169 13.25 3.93 -4.57
C GLU A 169 13.16 4.46 -6.00
N ASN A 170 12.08 4.13 -6.72
CA ASN A 170 11.82 4.62 -8.07
C ASN A 170 10.91 5.88 -8.11
N GLU A 171 10.78 6.60 -6.99
CA GLU A 171 9.95 7.81 -6.86
C GLU A 171 8.45 7.56 -7.17
N GLN A 172 7.95 6.36 -6.90
CA GLN A 172 6.56 5.92 -7.13
C GLN A 172 5.80 5.73 -5.81
N GLN A 173 5.99 6.61 -4.83
CA GLN A 173 5.36 6.55 -3.50
C GLN A 173 3.83 6.43 -3.58
N SER A 174 3.17 7.16 -4.50
CA SER A 174 1.72 7.03 -4.72
C SER A 174 1.31 5.60 -5.03
N LEU A 175 2.05 4.89 -5.91
CA LEU A 175 1.75 3.49 -6.23
C LEU A 175 2.04 2.57 -5.04
N ALA A 176 3.10 2.83 -4.29
CA ALA A 176 3.44 2.07 -3.08
C ALA A 176 2.31 2.12 -2.05
N LEU A 177 1.76 3.31 -1.79
CA LEU A 177 0.61 3.50 -0.91
C LEU A 177 -0.65 2.78 -1.42
N LEU A 178 -0.87 2.76 -2.73
CA LEU A 178 -2.00 2.04 -3.32
C LEU A 178 -1.87 0.51 -3.18
N VAL A 179 -0.67 -0.05 -3.34
CA VAL A 179 -0.40 -1.48 -3.06
C VAL A 179 -0.73 -1.80 -1.60
N VAL A 180 -0.25 -0.97 -0.68
CA VAL A 180 -0.49 -1.15 0.76
C VAL A 180 -1.97 -1.08 1.11
N GLY A 181 -2.67 -0.08 0.59
CA GLY A 181 -4.10 0.09 0.79
C GLY A 181 -4.92 -1.08 0.23
N GLY A 182 -4.60 -1.55 -0.98
CA GLY A 182 -5.28 -2.68 -1.61
C GLY A 182 -5.10 -3.99 -0.83
N ALA A 183 -3.90 -4.22 -0.29
CA ALA A 183 -3.60 -5.36 0.58
C ALA A 183 -4.38 -5.28 1.90
N TRP A 184 -4.48 -4.09 2.50
CA TRP A 184 -5.23 -3.91 3.73
C TRP A 184 -6.73 -4.16 3.55
N VAL A 185 -7.33 -3.63 2.47
CA VAL A 185 -8.76 -3.84 2.17
C VAL A 185 -9.06 -5.34 1.96
N GLU A 186 -8.25 -6.03 1.15
CA GLU A 186 -8.47 -7.46 0.88
C GLU A 186 -8.22 -8.32 2.12
N GLY A 187 -7.17 -8.03 2.89
CA GLY A 187 -6.90 -8.71 4.16
C GLY A 187 -8.05 -8.55 5.17
N MET A 188 -8.61 -7.35 5.27
CA MET A 188 -9.80 -7.10 6.09
C MET A 188 -11.04 -7.84 5.57
N TYR A 189 -11.23 -7.90 4.26
CA TYR A 189 -12.35 -8.61 3.64
C TYR A 189 -12.29 -10.11 3.96
N LEU A 190 -11.15 -10.75 3.73
CA LEU A 190 -10.94 -12.16 4.05
C LEU A 190 -11.15 -12.42 5.55
N THR A 191 -10.59 -11.55 6.41
CA THR A 191 -10.72 -11.67 7.87
C THR A 191 -12.18 -11.64 8.33
N THR A 192 -12.99 -10.69 7.84
CA THR A 192 -14.38 -10.54 8.25
C THR A 192 -15.27 -11.66 7.72
N HIS A 193 -15.12 -12.02 6.45
CA HIS A 193 -15.99 -13.02 5.80
C HIS A 193 -15.70 -14.44 6.26
N VAL A 194 -14.42 -14.77 6.48
CA VAL A 194 -14.05 -16.08 7.03
C VAL A 194 -14.53 -16.22 8.48
N SER A 195 -14.45 -15.15 9.29
CA SER A 195 -15.00 -15.14 10.65
C SER A 195 -16.52 -15.27 10.67
N GLU A 196 -17.23 -14.60 9.76
CA GLU A 196 -18.69 -14.68 9.67
C GLU A 196 -19.16 -16.11 9.38
N ALA A 197 -18.55 -16.76 8.39
CA ALA A 197 -18.85 -18.13 8.03
C ALA A 197 -18.49 -19.15 9.12
N ALA A 198 -17.61 -18.77 10.05
CA ALA A 198 -17.25 -19.54 11.24
C ALA A 198 -18.03 -19.13 12.51
N TYR A 199 -19.21 -18.53 12.36
CA TYR A 199 -20.11 -18.13 13.46
C TYR A 199 -19.48 -17.17 14.48
N GLN A 200 -18.72 -16.17 14.00
CA GLN A 200 -18.07 -15.15 14.83
C GLN A 200 -17.04 -15.77 15.79
N VAL A 201 -15.93 -16.17 15.18
CA VAL A 201 -14.74 -16.72 15.81
C VAL A 201 -14.33 -15.96 17.09
N ALA A 202 -14.12 -16.69 18.17
CA ALA A 202 -13.57 -16.12 19.40
C ALA A 202 -12.19 -15.49 19.13
N GLY A 203 -12.05 -14.20 19.42
CA GLY A 203 -10.80 -13.45 19.19
C GLY A 203 -10.81 -12.54 17.96
N ILE A 204 -11.79 -12.67 17.06
CA ILE A 204 -11.90 -11.78 15.89
C ILE A 204 -12.00 -10.31 16.29
N SER A 205 -12.69 -10.01 17.39
CA SER A 205 -12.83 -8.64 17.88
C SER A 205 -11.47 -8.00 18.22
N LYS A 206 -10.52 -8.79 18.73
CA LYS A 206 -9.16 -8.31 19.03
C LYS A 206 -8.41 -7.96 17.74
N VAL A 207 -8.47 -8.86 16.77
CA VAL A 207 -7.87 -8.65 15.44
C VAL A 207 -8.41 -7.39 14.79
N LEU A 208 -9.74 -7.22 14.76
CA LEU A 208 -10.36 -6.06 14.13
C LEU A 208 -10.00 -4.74 14.83
N ILE A 209 -9.79 -4.76 16.15
CA ILE A 209 -9.27 -3.60 16.91
C ILE A 209 -7.81 -3.32 16.56
N GLU A 210 -6.98 -4.36 16.43
CA GLU A 210 -5.57 -4.22 16.03
C GLU A 210 -5.46 -3.63 14.62
N GLN A 211 -6.32 -4.07 13.69
CA GLN A 211 -6.39 -3.56 12.33
C GLN A 211 -6.83 -2.08 12.24
N LYS A 212 -7.60 -1.58 13.21
CA LYS A 212 -7.89 -0.14 13.30
C LYS A 212 -6.61 0.68 13.42
N LYS A 213 -5.61 0.21 14.18
CA LYS A 213 -4.35 0.96 14.34
C LYS A 213 -3.57 1.04 13.03
N SER A 214 -3.50 -0.06 12.28
CA SER A 214 -2.86 -0.09 10.97
C SER A 214 -3.61 0.79 9.96
N PHE A 215 -4.95 0.83 10.03
CA PHE A 215 -5.75 1.74 9.24
C PHE A 215 -5.49 3.21 9.57
N ASP A 216 -5.52 3.59 10.86
CA ASP A 216 -5.29 4.97 11.28
C ASP A 216 -3.91 5.45 10.80
N LEU A 217 -2.89 4.58 10.91
CA LEU A 217 -1.57 4.86 10.38
C LEU A 217 -1.57 4.99 8.85
N PHE A 218 -2.25 4.10 8.12
CA PHE A 218 -2.38 4.19 6.66
C PHE A 218 -3.02 5.54 6.23
N ILE A 219 -4.03 6.00 6.96
CA ILE A 219 -4.63 7.31 6.71
C ILE A 219 -3.66 8.45 7.03
N ASP A 220 -2.84 8.32 8.07
CA ASP A 220 -1.87 9.35 8.43
C ASP A 220 -0.75 9.49 7.40
N ILE A 221 -0.18 8.38 6.93
CA ILE A 221 0.92 8.38 5.96
C ILE A 221 0.49 8.85 4.56
N THR A 222 -0.81 8.75 4.23
CA THR A 222 -1.32 9.15 2.91
C THR A 222 -1.57 10.66 2.84
N LYS A 223 -1.70 11.35 3.99
CA LYS A 223 -1.96 12.80 4.06
C LYS A 223 -1.03 13.66 3.18
N PRO A 224 0.30 13.45 3.16
CA PRO A 224 1.21 14.24 2.33
C PRO A 224 1.03 14.02 0.82
N TYR A 225 0.35 12.94 0.42
CA TYR A 225 0.22 12.49 -0.97
C TYR A 225 -1.21 12.67 -1.52
N LEU A 226 -2.08 13.40 -0.81
CA LEU A 226 -3.48 13.63 -1.22
C LEU A 226 -3.63 14.61 -2.38
N ASP A 227 -2.54 15.20 -2.86
CA ASP A 227 -2.51 15.97 -4.11
C ASP A 227 -2.45 15.06 -5.36
N ASP A 228 -1.97 13.82 -5.22
CA ASP A 228 -2.14 12.77 -6.22
C ASP A 228 -3.61 12.32 -6.27
N ALA A 229 -4.22 12.49 -7.45
CA ALA A 229 -5.64 12.19 -7.64
C ALA A 229 -6.00 10.72 -7.35
N ASN A 230 -5.11 9.77 -7.64
CA ASN A 230 -5.38 8.35 -7.43
C ASN A 230 -5.32 7.98 -5.95
N VAL A 231 -4.33 8.51 -5.22
CA VAL A 231 -4.21 8.33 -3.78
C VAL A 231 -5.42 8.95 -3.09
N LYS A 232 -5.77 10.18 -3.48
CA LYS A 232 -6.95 10.85 -2.94
C LYS A 232 -8.23 10.08 -3.20
N GLU A 233 -8.45 9.61 -4.44
CA GLU A 233 -9.63 8.81 -4.79
C GLU A 233 -9.69 7.54 -3.94
N PHE A 234 -8.57 6.84 -3.78
CA PHE A 234 -8.51 5.63 -2.96
C PHE A 234 -8.82 5.91 -1.49
N VAL A 235 -8.22 6.95 -0.89
CA VAL A 235 -8.49 7.35 0.50
C VAL A 235 -9.95 7.76 0.69
N ASP A 236 -10.55 8.47 -0.28
CA ASP A 236 -11.97 8.82 -0.24
C ASP A 236 -12.86 7.55 -0.26
N LYS A 237 -12.48 6.52 -1.02
CA LYS A 237 -13.20 5.23 -1.01
C LYS A 237 -13.19 4.56 0.36
N LEU A 238 -12.21 4.82 1.23
CA LEU A 238 -12.12 4.26 2.59
C LEU A 238 -13.04 4.94 3.62
N ASP A 239 -13.77 5.99 3.24
CA ASP A 239 -14.68 6.71 4.14
C ASP A 239 -15.71 5.82 4.87
N PRO A 240 -16.30 4.77 4.26
CA PRO A 240 -17.22 3.88 4.97
C PRO A 240 -16.60 3.23 6.21
N ILE A 241 -15.38 2.69 6.12
CA ILE A 241 -14.73 2.04 7.26
C ILE A 241 -14.23 3.08 8.29
N LYS A 242 -13.79 4.24 7.82
CA LYS A 242 -13.42 5.37 8.69
C LYS A 242 -14.58 5.76 9.62
N LYS A 243 -15.79 5.90 9.07
CA LYS A 243 -17.00 6.22 9.84
C LYS A 243 -17.34 5.17 10.89
N VAL A 244 -17.17 3.89 10.56
CA VAL A 244 -17.38 2.81 11.53
C VAL A 244 -16.37 2.95 12.67
N TYR A 245 -15.09 3.16 12.35
CA TYR A 245 -14.00 3.31 13.30
C TYR A 245 -14.10 4.54 14.22
N ASP A 246 -14.62 5.66 13.73
CA ASP A 246 -14.86 6.87 14.53
C ASP A 246 -15.91 6.63 15.65
N GLY A 247 -16.82 5.69 15.43
CA GLY A 247 -17.85 5.30 16.39
C GLY A 247 -17.43 4.19 17.37
N LEU A 248 -16.24 3.61 17.21
CA LEU A 248 -15.79 2.49 18.04
C LEU A 248 -15.27 2.95 19.41
N THR A 249 -15.49 2.11 20.41
CA THR A 249 -14.88 2.24 21.74
C THR A 249 -13.80 1.16 21.92
N THR A 250 -13.35 0.90 23.14
CA THR A 250 -12.29 -0.09 23.43
C THR A 250 -12.73 -1.54 23.26
N SER A 251 -14.02 -1.80 23.04
CA SER A 251 -14.56 -3.14 22.72
C SER A 251 -15.50 -3.09 21.52
N LEU A 252 -15.52 -4.19 20.75
CA LEU A 252 -16.45 -4.37 19.63
C LEU A 252 -17.69 -5.12 20.08
N THR A 253 -18.85 -4.63 19.67
CA THR A 253 -20.11 -5.38 19.70
C THR A 253 -20.28 -6.20 18.41
N ASN A 254 -21.20 -7.16 18.38
CA ASN A 254 -21.55 -7.88 17.16
C ASN A 254 -22.01 -6.94 16.04
N GLN A 255 -22.76 -5.88 16.39
CA GLN A 255 -23.16 -4.87 15.41
C GLN A 255 -21.96 -4.17 14.81
N ASN A 256 -20.93 -3.86 15.60
CA ASN A 256 -19.71 -3.25 15.07
C ASN A 256 -19.00 -4.18 14.08
N ILE A 257 -18.97 -5.50 14.33
CA ILE A 257 -18.36 -6.45 13.39
C ILE A 257 -19.16 -6.48 12.08
N ILE A 258 -20.49 -6.48 12.15
CA ILE A 258 -21.37 -6.41 10.97
C ILE A 258 -21.11 -5.11 10.20
N ASP A 259 -21.02 -3.97 10.89
CA ASP A 259 -20.78 -2.67 10.26
C ASP A 259 -19.41 -2.61 9.57
N ILE A 260 -18.35 -3.16 10.21
CA ILE A 260 -17.02 -3.30 9.61
C ILE A 260 -17.09 -4.18 8.36
N THR A 261 -17.77 -5.33 8.44
CA THR A 261 -17.90 -6.30 7.34
C THR A 261 -18.56 -5.65 6.12
N ASN A 262 -19.71 -4.99 6.33
CA ASN A 262 -20.45 -4.29 5.29
C ASN A 262 -19.65 -3.14 4.68
N ALA A 263 -18.92 -2.38 5.51
CA ALA A 263 -18.09 -1.27 5.04
C ALA A 263 -16.97 -1.79 4.13
N ILE A 264 -16.26 -2.84 4.54
CA ILE A 264 -15.16 -3.42 3.77
C ILE A 264 -15.67 -4.07 2.48
N GLU A 265 -16.80 -4.77 2.50
CA GLU A 265 -17.41 -5.33 1.29
C GLU A 265 -17.76 -4.22 0.28
N SER A 266 -18.38 -3.13 0.74
CA SER A 266 -18.70 -1.97 -0.09
C SER A 266 -17.45 -1.32 -0.70
N ILE A 267 -16.35 -1.24 0.05
CA ILE A 267 -15.06 -0.70 -0.43
C ILE A 267 -14.46 -1.63 -1.49
N ARG A 268 -14.39 -2.93 -1.19
CA ARG A 268 -13.81 -3.96 -2.07
C ARG A 268 -14.49 -3.99 -3.44
N ASN A 269 -15.83 -3.90 -3.46
CA ASN A 269 -16.62 -3.88 -4.69
C ASN A 269 -16.33 -2.66 -5.59
N GLN A 270 -15.67 -1.61 -5.09
CA GLN A 270 -15.28 -0.43 -5.87
C GLN A 270 -13.85 -0.50 -6.43
N ILE A 271 -13.07 -1.51 -6.03
CA ILE A 271 -11.65 -1.64 -6.40
C ILE A 271 -11.32 -2.96 -7.12
N ILE A 272 -12.24 -3.93 -7.12
CA ILE A 272 -12.10 -5.22 -7.81
C ILE A 272 -12.85 -5.25 -9.14
#